data_AF-A0A0F0KZQ6-F1
#
_entry.id   AF-A0A0F0KZQ6-F1
#
_cell.length_a   1.000
_cell.length_b   1.000
_cell.length_c   1.000
_cell.angle_alpha   90.00
_cell.angle_beta   90.00
_cell.angle_gamma   90.00
#
_symmetry.space_group_name_H-M   'P 1'
#
loop_
_entity.id
_entity.type
_entity.pdbx_description
1 polymer ?
#
loop_
_entity_poly.entity_id
_entity_poly.type
_entity_poly.pdbx_seq_one_letter_code
_entity_poly.pdbx_strand_id
1 'polypeptide(L)'
;MSEIETTKQVARRTVLKGAAWSVPVVAAAAATPLASASVPACPTCIKAGLPIVGGLIAGAWTSVALVAGNKATLAFPNVFGLDATACGISWTNIFQPAFTYVVLSATLTMSDNNTYTSAVGLGAGAGNISTVGLFPGAFIFTNVALPNGGSAIGIPPYAPVPKTLTVTVKTTLQYGLGLSVECPMTLVWNLHGVATGFVLGGIGTLNFSGTATA
;
A
#
# COMPACT_ATOMS: atom_id res chain seq x y z
N MET A 1 -47.96 -3.12 -63.64
CA MET A 1 -47.57 -2.93 -62.21
C MET A 1 -46.53 -3.99 -61.86
N SER A 2 -45.22 -3.72 -62.03
CA SER A 2 -44.16 -4.67 -61.61
C SER A 2 -42.78 -4.03 -61.43
N GLU A 3 -42.60 -2.74 -61.73
CA GLU A 3 -41.25 -2.13 -61.78
C GLU A 3 -40.85 -1.40 -60.48
N ILE A 4 -41.82 -1.14 -59.59
CA ILE A 4 -41.60 -0.37 -58.36
C ILE A 4 -41.05 -1.25 -57.20
N GLU A 5 -41.21 -2.58 -57.27
CA GLU A 5 -40.72 -3.48 -56.23
C GLU A 5 -39.21 -3.78 -56.35
N THR A 6 -38.69 -3.88 -57.57
CA THR A 6 -37.29 -4.28 -57.81
C THR A 6 -36.28 -3.23 -57.35
N THR A 7 -36.59 -1.95 -57.52
CA THR A 7 -35.72 -0.83 -57.07
C THR A 7 -35.64 -0.72 -55.54
N LYS A 8 -36.74 -1.00 -54.83
CA LYS A 8 -36.76 -1.08 -53.35
C LYS A 8 -35.88 -2.21 -52.81
N GLN A 9 -35.84 -3.35 -53.51
CA GLN A 9 -35.06 -4.51 -53.10
C GLN A 9 -33.55 -4.31 -53.33
N VAL A 10 -33.15 -3.64 -54.41
CA VAL A 10 -31.75 -3.31 -54.71
C VAL A 10 -31.21 -2.27 -53.71
N ALA A 11 -32.00 -1.25 -53.35
CA ALA A 11 -31.59 -0.23 -52.38
C ALA A 11 -31.27 -0.80 -50.99
N ARG A 12 -32.05 -1.78 -50.52
CA ARG A 12 -31.83 -2.41 -49.20
C ARG A 12 -30.53 -3.23 -49.13
N ARG A 13 -30.18 -3.92 -50.21
CA ARG A 13 -28.93 -4.71 -50.28
C ARG A 13 -27.68 -3.82 -50.30
N THR A 14 -27.75 -2.65 -50.92
CA THR A 14 -26.62 -1.71 -50.98
C THR A 14 -26.35 -1.05 -49.61
N VAL A 15 -27.40 -0.67 -48.88
CA VAL A 15 -27.28 -0.11 -47.53
C VAL A 15 -26.75 -1.15 -46.54
N LEU A 16 -27.24 -2.39 -46.61
CA LEU A 16 -26.76 -3.48 -45.75
C LEU A 16 -25.29 -3.84 -46.01
N LYS A 17 -24.83 -3.80 -47.26
CA LYS A 17 -23.40 -4.00 -47.58
C LYS A 17 -22.56 -2.85 -47.05
N GLY A 18 -22.97 -1.60 -47.23
CA GLY A 18 -22.25 -0.44 -46.69
C GLY A 18 -22.08 -0.52 -45.17
N ALA A 19 -23.15 -0.84 -44.44
CA ALA A 19 -23.12 -0.99 -42.99
C ALA A 19 -22.22 -2.16 -42.53
N ALA A 20 -22.25 -3.31 -43.22
CA ALA A 20 -21.44 -4.47 -42.86
C ALA A 20 -19.93 -4.21 -42.89
N TRP A 21 -19.46 -3.33 -43.79
CA TRP A 21 -18.03 -3.03 -43.92
C TRP A 21 -17.56 -1.83 -43.08
N SER A 22 -18.46 -0.92 -42.69
CA SER A 22 -18.12 0.29 -41.95
C SER A 22 -18.34 0.18 -40.44
N VAL A 23 -19.33 -0.60 -40.00
CA VAL A 23 -19.64 -0.78 -38.57
C VAL A 23 -18.48 -1.39 -37.77
N PRO A 24 -17.76 -2.43 -38.23
CA PRO A 24 -16.64 -2.98 -37.47
C PRO A 24 -15.50 -1.97 -37.28
N VAL A 25 -15.24 -1.13 -38.28
CA VAL A 25 -14.17 -0.12 -38.24
C VAL A 25 -14.55 1.00 -37.27
N VAL A 26 -15.79 1.47 -37.30
CA VAL A 26 -16.28 2.49 -36.36
C VAL A 26 -16.38 1.92 -34.93
N ALA A 27 -16.81 0.67 -34.77
CA ALA A 27 -16.85 0.01 -33.47
C ALA A 27 -15.43 -0.17 -32.89
N ALA A 28 -14.46 -0.60 -33.71
CA ALA A 28 -13.07 -0.69 -33.29
C ALA A 28 -12.47 0.68 -32.95
N ALA A 29 -12.74 1.70 -33.77
CA ALA A 29 -12.26 3.07 -33.57
C ALA A 29 -12.92 3.81 -32.40
N ALA A 30 -14.14 3.42 -32.01
CA ALA A 30 -14.80 3.94 -30.81
C ALA A 30 -14.39 3.17 -29.53
N ALA A 31 -14.07 1.89 -29.67
CA ALA A 31 -13.61 1.06 -28.55
C ALA A 31 -12.14 1.34 -28.18
N THR A 32 -11.27 1.68 -29.13
CA THR A 32 -9.86 1.99 -28.86
C THR A 32 -9.63 3.20 -27.95
N PRO A 33 -10.28 4.37 -28.12
CA PRO A 33 -10.09 5.49 -27.21
C PRO A 33 -10.69 5.20 -25.82
N LEU A 34 -11.76 4.41 -25.72
CA LEU A 34 -12.31 3.98 -24.42
C LEU A 34 -11.36 3.01 -23.70
N ALA A 35 -10.75 2.07 -24.42
CA ALA A 35 -9.77 1.14 -23.88
C ALA A 35 -8.42 1.81 -23.56
N SER A 36 -8.07 2.91 -24.24
CA SER A 36 -6.89 3.73 -23.89
C SER A 36 -7.17 4.73 -22.76
N ALA A 37 -8.42 5.17 -22.59
CA ALA A 37 -8.83 6.10 -21.55
C ALA A 37 -9.20 5.41 -20.22
N SER A 38 -9.36 4.08 -20.21
CA SER A 38 -9.46 3.33 -18.97
C SER A 38 -8.11 3.31 -18.27
N VAL A 39 -7.87 4.33 -17.45
CA VAL A 39 -6.78 4.34 -16.47
C VAL A 39 -6.90 3.04 -15.66
N PRO A 40 -5.88 2.17 -15.65
CA PRO A 40 -5.95 0.92 -14.91
C PRO A 40 -6.29 1.21 -13.46
N ALA A 41 -7.37 0.61 -12.96
CA ALA A 41 -7.80 0.81 -11.58
C ALA A 41 -6.70 0.33 -10.64
N CYS A 42 -6.42 1.13 -9.61
CA CYS A 42 -5.43 0.78 -8.61
C CYS A 42 -5.81 -0.52 -7.89
N PRO A 43 -4.89 -1.50 -7.78
CA PRO A 43 -5.19 -2.76 -7.10
C PRO A 43 -5.44 -2.50 -5.62
N THR A 44 -6.63 -2.88 -5.15
CA THR A 44 -7.03 -2.81 -3.72
C THR A 44 -6.64 -4.05 -2.93
N CYS A 45 -5.95 -4.98 -3.58
CA CYS A 45 -5.58 -6.29 -3.05
C CYS A 45 -4.26 -6.29 -2.27
N ILE A 46 -3.43 -5.23 -2.39
CA ILE A 46 -2.19 -5.12 -1.60
C ILE A 46 -2.56 -4.63 -0.21
N LYS A 47 -2.28 -5.45 0.80
CA LYS A 47 -2.60 -5.17 2.20
C LYS A 47 -1.36 -5.20 3.07
N ALA A 48 -1.44 -4.49 4.18
CA ALA A 48 -0.46 -4.59 5.25
C ALA A 48 -0.59 -5.96 5.95
N GLY A 49 0.55 -6.51 6.39
CA GLY A 49 0.63 -7.78 7.10
C GLY A 49 0.94 -8.98 6.20
N LEU A 50 1.07 -10.16 6.78
CA LEU A 50 1.31 -11.42 6.06
C LEU A 50 0.01 -12.25 6.10
N PRO A 51 -0.43 -12.88 4.99
CA PRO A 51 -1.60 -13.74 4.99
C PRO A 51 -1.34 -14.98 5.85
N ILE A 52 -2.31 -15.30 6.71
CA ILE A 52 -2.22 -16.38 7.67
C ILE A 52 -2.61 -17.70 6.99
N VAL A 53 -1.62 -18.43 6.46
CA VAL A 53 -1.81 -19.84 6.10
C VAL A 53 -1.18 -20.70 7.21
N GLY A 54 -1.97 -20.99 8.26
CA GLY A 54 -1.61 -21.98 9.29
C GLY A 54 -1.15 -21.49 10.67
N GLY A 55 -1.11 -20.18 10.96
CA GLY A 55 -0.81 -19.65 12.30
C GLY A 55 -0.20 -18.24 12.32
N LEU A 56 -0.31 -17.55 13.47
CA LEU A 56 0.10 -16.16 13.71
C LEU A 56 1.58 -15.90 13.34
N ILE A 57 1.87 -15.38 12.15
CA ILE A 57 3.13 -14.69 11.90
C ILE A 57 2.86 -13.19 11.90
N ALA A 58 3.08 -12.59 13.06
CA ALA A 58 3.17 -11.16 13.19
C ALA A 58 4.62 -10.74 12.95
N GLY A 59 4.84 -9.68 12.17
CA GLY A 59 6.19 -9.19 11.90
C GLY A 59 6.79 -8.67 13.21
N ALA A 60 7.91 -9.25 13.65
CA ALA A 60 8.62 -8.71 14.81
C ALA A 60 9.11 -7.29 14.48
N TRP A 61 8.92 -6.36 15.41
CA TRP A 61 9.41 -5.00 15.27
C TRP A 61 10.13 -4.56 16.54
N THR A 62 11.09 -3.66 16.36
CA THR A 62 11.83 -3.00 17.44
C THR A 62 11.97 -1.52 17.14
N SER A 63 11.89 -0.66 18.14
CA SER A 63 12.18 0.76 17.96
C SER A 63 12.94 1.29 19.15
N VAL A 64 13.78 2.28 18.88
CA VAL A 64 14.57 2.94 19.93
C VAL A 64 14.12 4.39 19.98
N ALA A 65 13.83 4.86 21.19
CA ALA A 65 13.53 6.25 21.46
C ALA A 65 14.59 6.87 22.34
N LEU A 66 15.16 7.97 21.86
CA LEU A 66 16.07 8.83 22.61
C LEU A 66 15.25 10.01 23.14
N VAL A 67 15.21 10.20 24.45
CA VAL A 67 14.37 11.19 25.13
C VAL A 67 15.23 12.32 25.67
N ALA A 68 14.82 13.56 25.37
CA ALA A 68 15.37 14.78 25.92
C ALA A 68 14.25 15.81 26.15
N GLY A 69 14.15 16.38 27.35
CA GLY A 69 13.08 17.31 27.72
C GLY A 69 11.67 16.72 27.65
N ASN A 70 11.47 15.44 28.00
CA ASN A 70 10.19 14.70 27.86
C ASN A 70 9.68 14.58 26.41
N LYS A 71 10.53 14.87 25.43
CA LYS A 71 10.28 14.70 24.01
C LYS A 71 11.28 13.71 23.46
N ALA A 72 10.82 12.82 22.58
CA ALA A 72 11.65 11.76 22.07
C ALA A 72 11.72 11.76 20.55
N THR A 73 12.86 11.30 20.06
CA THR A 73 13.02 10.88 18.68
C THR A 73 13.00 9.35 18.67
N LEU A 74 12.00 8.79 18.01
CA LEU A 74 11.71 7.36 17.96
C LEU A 74 11.96 6.84 16.55
N ALA A 75 12.87 5.87 16.41
CA ALA A 75 13.27 5.29 15.14
C ALA A 75 12.79 3.84 15.02
N PHE A 76 12.13 3.51 13.91
CA PHE A 76 11.70 2.17 13.52
C PHE A 76 12.52 1.67 12.33
N PRO A 77 13.65 0.97 12.54
CA PRO A 77 14.39 0.32 11.47
C PRO A 77 13.86 -1.10 11.24
N ASN A 78 12.61 -1.26 10.80
CA ASN A 78 11.98 -2.59 10.70
C ASN A 78 11.52 -2.92 9.29
N VAL A 79 11.30 -4.22 9.12
CA VAL A 79 10.67 -4.76 7.93
C VAL A 79 9.27 -5.22 8.32
N PHE A 80 8.25 -4.64 7.70
CA PHE A 80 6.85 -5.00 7.93
C PHE A 80 6.37 -5.97 6.86
N GLY A 81 5.40 -6.83 7.19
CA GLY A 81 4.82 -7.73 6.22
C GLY A 81 3.94 -7.00 5.20
N LEU A 82 3.96 -7.45 3.96
CA LEU A 82 3.02 -7.08 2.91
C LEU A 82 2.36 -8.31 2.31
N ASP A 83 1.06 -8.23 2.11
CA ASP A 83 0.27 -9.27 1.45
C ASP A 83 -0.18 -8.76 0.09
N ALA A 84 0.35 -9.35 -0.98
CA ALA A 84 -0.13 -9.16 -2.34
C ALA A 84 -0.65 -10.47 -2.96
N THR A 85 -0.92 -11.50 -2.15
CA THR A 85 -1.37 -12.81 -2.63
C THR A 85 -2.73 -12.73 -3.31
N ALA A 86 -3.64 -11.90 -2.78
CA ALA A 86 -4.96 -11.65 -3.34
C ALA A 86 -4.93 -10.89 -4.68
N CYS A 87 -3.77 -10.35 -5.10
CA CYS A 87 -3.67 -9.62 -6.35
C CYS A 87 -3.66 -10.52 -7.59
N GLY A 88 -3.46 -11.82 -7.42
CA GLY A 88 -3.62 -12.83 -8.46
C GLY A 88 -2.74 -12.64 -9.71
N ILE A 89 -2.70 -13.69 -10.53
CA ILE A 89 -2.19 -13.64 -11.90
C ILE A 89 -3.37 -13.36 -12.83
N SER A 90 -3.58 -12.10 -13.21
CA SER A 90 -4.47 -11.78 -14.35
C SER A 90 -3.77 -12.17 -15.65
N TRP A 91 -4.52 -12.67 -16.64
CA TRP A 91 -4.03 -13.05 -17.97
C TRP A 91 -3.28 -11.94 -18.74
N THR A 92 -3.35 -10.69 -18.27
CA THR A 92 -2.61 -9.54 -18.79
C THR A 92 -1.21 -9.35 -18.18
N ASN A 93 -0.85 -10.11 -17.13
CA ASN A 93 0.34 -9.92 -16.28
C ASN A 93 1.22 -11.17 -16.19
N ILE A 94 1.37 -11.89 -17.31
CA ILE A 94 2.14 -13.15 -17.40
C ILE A 94 3.66 -12.93 -17.26
N PHE A 95 4.12 -11.70 -17.48
CA PHE A 95 5.43 -11.22 -17.07
C PHE A 95 5.23 -10.48 -15.74
N GLN A 96 5.56 -11.14 -14.62
CA GLN A 96 5.33 -10.69 -13.25
C GLN A 96 5.50 -9.16 -13.08
N PRO A 97 4.44 -8.39 -12.82
CA PRO A 97 4.56 -7.00 -12.43
C PRO A 97 5.21 -6.94 -11.05
N ALA A 98 6.51 -6.63 -11.03
CA ALA A 98 7.10 -6.05 -9.86
C ALA A 98 6.41 -4.70 -9.63
N PHE A 99 5.74 -4.53 -8.49
CA PHE A 99 5.35 -3.21 -8.05
C PHE A 99 6.53 -2.60 -7.30
N THR A 100 6.83 -1.35 -7.57
CA THR A 100 7.72 -0.57 -6.71
C THR A 100 6.87 0.34 -5.85
N TYR A 101 7.32 0.66 -4.65
CA TYR A 101 6.63 1.64 -3.82
C TYR A 101 7.64 2.59 -3.21
N VAL A 102 7.20 3.83 -3.05
CA VAL A 102 7.93 4.88 -2.35
C VAL A 102 7.06 5.37 -1.22
N VAL A 103 7.59 5.40 0.01
CA VAL A 103 6.83 5.95 1.12
C VAL A 103 6.74 7.47 0.99
N LEU A 104 5.54 8.02 1.16
CA LEU A 104 5.28 9.45 1.17
C LEU A 104 5.22 10.00 2.60
N SER A 105 4.56 9.28 3.50
CA SER A 105 4.44 9.66 4.90
C SER A 105 4.14 8.45 5.77
N ALA A 106 4.58 8.51 7.02
CA ALA A 106 4.19 7.56 8.05
C ALA A 106 3.55 8.31 9.23
N THR A 107 2.55 7.70 9.85
CA THR A 107 1.82 8.21 11.01
C THR A 107 1.82 7.13 12.08
N LEU A 108 2.40 7.44 13.24
CA LEU A 108 2.41 6.59 14.41
C LEU A 108 1.36 7.07 15.40
N THR A 109 0.50 6.17 15.86
CA THR A 109 -0.40 6.40 16.99
C THR A 109 0.12 5.65 18.20
N MET A 110 0.28 6.36 19.31
CA MET A 110 0.71 5.81 20.60
C MET A 110 -0.52 5.39 21.43
N SER A 111 -0.30 4.64 22.51
CA SER A 111 -1.36 4.14 23.41
C SER A 111 -2.12 5.24 24.15
N ASP A 112 -1.55 6.45 24.23
CA ASP A 112 -2.17 7.67 24.75
C ASP A 112 -3.07 8.39 23.72
N ASN A 113 -3.28 7.77 22.55
CA ASN A 113 -3.99 8.31 21.39
C ASN A 113 -3.33 9.53 20.72
N ASN A 114 -2.11 9.91 21.09
CA ASN A 114 -1.37 10.92 20.36
C ASN A 114 -0.83 10.35 19.04
N THR A 115 -0.94 11.16 17.98
CA THR A 115 -0.48 10.80 16.64
C THR A 115 0.73 11.65 16.24
N TYR A 116 1.70 11.01 15.61
CA TYR A 116 2.95 11.63 15.18
C TYR A 116 3.19 11.30 13.72
N THR A 117 3.39 12.32 12.89
CA THR A 117 3.67 12.15 11.47
C THR A 117 5.17 12.26 11.23
N SER A 118 5.66 11.48 10.27
CA SER A 118 7.03 11.51 9.80
C SER A 118 7.07 11.54 8.29
N ALA A 119 7.94 12.40 7.77
CA ALA A 119 8.36 12.43 6.37
C ALA A 119 9.86 12.07 6.22
N VAL A 120 10.49 11.57 7.29
CA VAL A 120 11.94 11.30 7.35
C VAL A 120 12.19 9.80 7.52
N GLY A 121 13.19 9.29 6.79
CA GLY A 121 13.51 7.86 6.82
C GLY A 121 12.51 7.01 6.01
N LEU A 122 11.94 7.60 4.98
CA LEU A 122 10.99 6.97 4.09
C LEU A 122 11.71 5.94 3.21
N GLY A 123 11.25 4.69 3.26
CA GLY A 123 11.79 3.61 2.47
C GLY A 123 11.30 3.65 1.02
N ALA A 124 12.02 2.95 0.15
CA ALA A 124 11.49 2.49 -1.11
C ALA A 124 11.72 0.98 -1.19
N GLY A 125 10.82 0.29 -1.87
CA GLY A 125 10.95 -1.15 -2.03
C GLY A 125 10.26 -1.63 -3.28
N ALA A 126 10.45 -2.92 -3.54
CA ALA A 126 9.82 -3.61 -4.64
C ALA A 126 9.23 -4.93 -4.13
N GLY A 127 8.14 -5.37 -4.74
CA GLY A 127 7.50 -6.64 -4.45
C GLY A 127 6.85 -7.20 -5.70
N ASN A 128 6.55 -8.49 -5.66
CA ASN A 128 5.84 -9.16 -6.73
C ASN A 128 4.38 -9.38 -6.33
N ILE A 129 3.45 -9.13 -7.25
CA ILE A 129 2.06 -9.55 -7.05
C ILE A 129 1.97 -11.09 -6.96
N SER A 130 0.92 -11.57 -6.28
CA SER A 130 0.71 -12.99 -5.97
C SER A 130 1.71 -13.59 -4.97
N THR A 131 2.53 -12.76 -4.32
CA THR A 131 3.47 -13.20 -3.28
C THR A 131 3.31 -12.39 -2.00
N VAL A 132 3.84 -12.96 -0.93
CA VAL A 132 4.00 -12.27 0.34
C VAL A 132 5.33 -11.51 0.28
N GLY A 133 5.26 -10.20 0.51
CA GLY A 133 6.38 -9.29 0.41
C GLY A 133 6.85 -8.78 1.77
N LEU A 134 7.98 -8.10 1.72
CA LEU A 134 8.58 -7.40 2.86
C LEU A 134 8.62 -5.90 2.57
N PHE A 135 8.31 -5.12 3.59
CA PHE A 135 8.27 -3.66 3.57
C PHE A 135 9.38 -3.08 4.43
N PRO A 136 10.57 -2.77 3.88
CA PRO A 136 11.55 -1.95 4.56
C PRO A 136 10.99 -0.57 4.89
N GLY A 137 10.87 -0.27 6.18
CA GLY A 137 10.58 1.07 6.68
C GLY A 137 11.63 1.49 7.70
N ALA A 138 12.23 2.66 7.50
CA ALA A 138 13.20 3.26 8.42
C ALA A 138 12.60 4.53 9.06
N PHE A 139 11.43 4.44 9.67
CA PHE A 139 10.65 5.62 10.05
C PHE A 139 11.23 6.34 11.26
N ILE A 140 11.33 7.67 11.22
CA ILE A 140 11.81 8.48 12.35
C ILE A 140 10.73 9.46 12.79
N PHE A 141 10.17 9.29 13.98
CA PHE A 141 9.19 10.19 14.58
C PHE A 141 9.88 11.10 15.58
N THR A 142 9.69 12.41 15.48
CA THR A 142 10.28 13.39 16.40
C THR A 142 9.19 13.99 17.30
N ASN A 143 9.60 14.61 18.40
CA ASN A 143 8.72 15.26 19.37
C ASN A 143 7.65 14.34 20.00
N VAL A 144 7.94 13.04 20.06
CA VAL A 144 7.05 12.06 20.71
C VAL A 144 7.04 12.35 22.21
N ALA A 145 5.86 12.58 22.80
CA ALA A 145 5.76 12.87 24.22
C ALA A 145 6.00 11.60 25.03
N LEU A 146 7.16 11.51 25.69
CA LEU A 146 7.53 10.40 26.57
C LEU A 146 7.78 10.96 27.98
N PRO A 147 6.80 10.86 28.90
CA PRO A 147 6.92 11.40 30.24
C PRO A 147 7.94 10.63 31.09
N ASN A 148 8.36 11.23 32.20
CA ASN A 148 9.20 10.55 33.17
C ASN A 148 8.55 9.24 33.64
N GLY A 149 9.34 8.18 33.66
CA GLY A 149 8.91 6.84 33.97
C GLY A 149 9.91 5.83 33.45
N GLY A 150 9.69 4.57 33.74
CA GLY A 150 10.56 3.51 33.26
C GLY A 150 9.96 2.16 33.47
N SER A 151 10.53 1.19 32.77
CA SER A 151 10.16 -0.21 32.79
C SER A 151 11.46 -1.00 32.74
N ALA A 152 11.80 -1.67 33.84
CA ALA A 152 12.84 -2.67 33.85
C ALA A 152 12.17 -4.01 33.51
N ILE A 153 12.49 -4.59 32.36
CA ILE A 153 11.96 -5.91 31.96
C ILE A 153 10.41 -5.91 31.89
N GLY A 154 9.79 -4.81 31.43
CA GLY A 154 8.34 -4.75 31.27
C GLY A 154 7.54 -4.51 32.56
N ILE A 155 8.18 -4.32 33.71
CA ILE A 155 7.50 -4.20 35.01
C ILE A 155 8.01 -2.98 35.81
N PRO A 156 7.13 -2.04 36.20
CA PRO A 156 5.79 -1.81 35.63
C PRO A 156 5.89 -1.39 34.15
N PRO A 157 4.90 -1.70 33.31
CA PRO A 157 4.94 -1.35 31.89
C PRO A 157 4.94 0.18 31.74
N TYR A 158 5.84 0.68 30.89
CA TYR A 158 5.88 2.10 30.56
C TYR A 158 4.59 2.48 29.83
N ALA A 159 3.92 3.55 30.28
CA ALA A 159 2.54 3.83 29.89
C ALA A 159 2.35 4.13 28.38
N PRO A 160 3.14 5.03 27.74
CA PRO A 160 3.02 5.28 26.31
C PRO A 160 3.83 4.27 25.48
N VAL A 161 3.13 3.46 24.69
CA VAL A 161 3.71 2.49 23.74
C VAL A 161 3.10 2.66 22.34
N PRO A 162 3.86 2.37 21.26
CA PRO A 162 3.32 2.32 19.89
C PRO A 162 2.11 1.37 19.76
N LYS A 163 1.03 1.84 19.12
CA LYS A 163 -0.21 1.05 18.93
C LYS A 163 -0.57 0.82 17.47
N THR A 164 -0.46 1.84 16.61
CA THR A 164 -0.74 1.67 15.17
C THR A 164 0.26 2.44 14.34
N LEU A 165 0.73 1.84 13.26
CA LEU A 165 1.58 2.47 12.25
C LEU A 165 0.81 2.52 10.93
N THR A 166 0.50 3.73 10.47
CA THR A 166 -0.15 3.97 9.18
C THR A 166 0.85 4.58 8.23
N VAL A 167 1.03 3.99 7.05
CA VAL A 167 2.02 4.44 6.06
C VAL A 167 1.33 4.66 4.74
N THR A 168 1.47 5.87 4.21
CA THR A 168 0.99 6.21 2.88
C THR A 168 2.14 6.02 1.90
N VAL A 169 1.92 5.15 0.91
CA VAL A 169 2.90 4.85 -0.13
C VAL A 169 2.34 5.14 -1.50
N LYS A 170 3.24 5.53 -2.39
CA LYS A 170 2.98 5.65 -3.82
C LYS A 170 3.51 4.39 -4.48
N THR A 171 2.62 3.54 -4.97
CA THR A 171 2.96 2.28 -5.61
C THR A 171 2.91 2.43 -7.12
N THR A 172 3.99 2.10 -7.81
CA THR A 172 4.11 2.15 -9.26
C THR A 172 4.06 0.72 -9.78
N LEU A 173 3.01 0.42 -10.55
CA LEU A 173 2.80 -0.87 -11.19
C LEU A 173 3.23 -0.77 -12.66
N GLN A 174 4.09 -1.68 -13.10
CA GLN A 174 4.49 -1.77 -14.51
C GLN A 174 3.57 -2.75 -15.25
N TYR A 175 2.85 -2.27 -16.26
CA TYR A 175 1.96 -3.05 -17.12
C TYR A 175 2.54 -3.14 -18.52
N GLY A 176 3.19 -4.25 -18.87
CA GLY A 176 3.70 -4.48 -20.24
C GLY A 176 4.58 -3.33 -20.76
N LEU A 177 4.63 -3.14 -22.09
CA LEU A 177 5.51 -2.24 -22.86
C LEU A 177 5.59 -0.76 -22.39
N GLY A 178 6.21 -0.51 -21.23
CA GLY A 178 6.54 0.84 -20.74
C GLY A 178 5.40 1.62 -20.10
N LEU A 179 4.23 1.02 -19.85
CA LEU A 179 3.14 1.69 -19.14
C LEU A 179 3.31 1.51 -17.63
N SER A 180 3.42 2.62 -16.90
CA SER A 180 3.42 2.65 -15.45
C SER A 180 2.18 3.35 -14.92
N VAL A 181 1.55 2.78 -13.90
CA VAL A 181 0.44 3.41 -13.18
C VAL A 181 0.86 3.65 -11.76
N GLU A 182 0.69 4.88 -11.31
CA GLU A 182 1.00 5.29 -9.95
C GLU A 182 -0.27 5.31 -9.10
N CYS A 183 -0.25 4.57 -8.01
CA CYS A 183 -1.38 4.33 -7.14
C CYS A 183 -1.01 4.68 -5.70
N PRO A 184 -1.61 5.75 -5.11
CA PRO A 184 -1.46 5.99 -3.69
C PRO A 184 -2.26 4.94 -2.91
N MET A 185 -1.62 4.30 -1.94
CA MET A 185 -2.24 3.32 -1.06
C MET A 185 -1.79 3.55 0.39
N THR A 186 -2.67 3.21 1.32
CA THR A 186 -2.42 3.36 2.76
C THR A 186 -2.35 1.99 3.40
N LEU A 187 -1.22 1.71 4.04
CA LEU A 187 -0.92 0.47 4.74
C LEU A 187 -1.02 0.73 6.24
N VAL A 188 -1.75 -0.12 6.96
CA VAL A 188 -1.95 0.04 8.41
C VAL A 188 -1.49 -1.23 9.11
N TRP A 189 -0.59 -1.10 10.07
CA TRP A 189 -0.18 -2.19 10.95
C TRP A 189 -0.61 -1.89 12.39
N ASN A 190 -1.21 -2.87 13.03
CA ASN A 190 -1.48 -2.88 14.45
C ASN A 190 -0.21 -3.36 15.19
N LEU A 191 0.31 -2.51 16.07
CA LEU A 191 1.52 -2.77 16.83
C LEU A 191 1.15 -3.26 18.23
N HIS A 192 1.59 -4.44 18.58
CA HIS A 192 1.46 -5.03 19.91
C HIS A 192 2.85 -5.16 20.52
N GLY A 193 3.24 -4.21 21.36
CA GLY A 193 4.58 -4.18 21.94
C GLY A 193 4.62 -3.74 23.39
N VAL A 194 5.81 -3.88 23.95
CA VAL A 194 6.19 -3.45 25.29
C VAL A 194 7.36 -2.49 25.19
N ALA A 195 7.55 -1.65 26.21
CA ALA A 195 8.73 -0.81 26.34
C ALA A 195 9.63 -1.27 27.49
N THR A 196 10.93 -1.08 27.30
CA THR A 196 11.98 -1.31 28.29
C THR A 196 12.93 -0.10 28.31
N GLY A 197 13.45 0.26 29.47
CA GLY A 197 14.29 1.44 29.64
C GLY A 197 13.68 2.46 30.61
N PHE A 198 14.25 3.65 30.66
CA PHE A 198 13.87 4.67 31.64
C PHE A 198 14.10 6.09 31.10
N VAL A 199 13.23 6.99 31.54
CA VAL A 199 13.27 8.44 31.35
C VAL A 199 13.26 9.06 32.74
N LEU A 200 14.38 9.67 33.13
CA LEU A 200 14.59 10.30 34.43
C LEU A 200 14.99 11.75 34.21
N GLY A 201 14.26 12.68 34.83
CA GLY A 201 14.52 14.12 34.67
C GLY A 201 14.35 14.61 33.23
N GLY A 202 13.50 13.96 32.43
CA GLY A 202 13.22 14.27 31.04
C GLY A 202 14.28 13.76 30.05
N ILE A 203 15.27 13.00 30.51
CA ILE A 203 16.32 12.42 29.67
C ILE A 203 16.31 10.90 29.83
N GLY A 204 16.50 10.17 28.74
CA GLY A 204 16.60 8.72 28.82
C GLY A 204 16.51 8.01 27.48
N THR A 205 16.46 6.69 27.55
CA THR A 205 16.32 5.83 26.38
C THR A 205 15.27 4.78 26.66
N LEU A 206 14.41 4.55 25.66
CA LEU A 206 13.39 3.52 25.68
C LEU A 206 13.54 2.64 24.45
N ASN A 207 13.53 1.33 24.66
CA ASN A 207 13.48 0.34 23.60
C ASN A 207 12.10 -0.30 23.60
N PHE A 208 11.40 -0.20 22.48
CA PHE A 208 10.14 -0.88 22.26
C PHE A 208 10.38 -2.11 21.40
N SER A 209 9.69 -3.19 21.73
CA SER A 209 9.69 -4.40 20.92
C SER A 209 8.33 -5.06 20.94
N GLY A 210 7.99 -5.76 19.87
CA GLY A 210 6.68 -6.37 19.75
C GLY A 210 6.43 -7.05 18.43
N THR A 211 5.16 -7.27 18.16
CA THR A 211 4.63 -7.89 16.96
C THR A 211 3.73 -6.92 16.20
N ALA A 212 3.78 -6.97 14.87
CA ALA A 212 2.99 -6.15 13.97
C ALA A 212 2.01 -7.04 13.19
N THR A 213 0.72 -6.72 13.28
CA THR A 213 -0.38 -7.42 12.61
C THR A 213 -1.09 -6.49 11.62
N ALA A 214 -1.87 -7.08 10.71
CA ALA A 214 -2.75 -6.36 9.77
C ALA A 214 -3.97 -5.76 10.47
#